data_AF-A0A9N7KVZ6-F1
#
_entry.id   AF-A0A9N7KVZ6-F1
#
_cell.length_a   1.000
_cell.length_b   1.000
_cell.length_c   1.000
_cell.angle_alpha   90.00
_cell.angle_beta   90.00
_cell.angle_gamma   90.00
#
_symmetry.space_group_name_H-M   'P 1'
#
loop_
_entity.id
_entity.type
_entity.pdbx_description
1 polymer ?
#
loop_
_entity_poly.entity_id
_entity_poly.type
_entity_poly.pdbx_seq_one_letter_code
_entity_poly.pdbx_strand_id
1 'polypeptide(L)'
;MLERLVNAATDIFLGALKHTDHGGSFKGVFTLNVDGVPKPVLLVGSAHGSHEDGEVIAVLNPDSEVSEKLRPGVAYNGGSLKEIVAGRCDAMVHVWIDAYKSDPFTVLEKYTARASVGPKFKV
;
A
#
# COMPACT_ATOMS: atom_id res chain seq x y z
N MET A 1 -0.76 9.17 -11.17
CA MET A 1 -1.53 8.21 -10.36
C MET A 1 -0.63 7.45 -9.38
N LEU A 2 0.39 6.71 -9.85
CA LEU A 2 1.34 6.00 -8.95
C LEU A 2 1.99 6.90 -7.90
N GLU A 3 2.47 8.09 -8.28
CA GLU A 3 3.06 9.05 -7.33
C GLU A 3 2.08 9.47 -6.23
N ARG A 4 0.81 9.73 -6.58
CA ARG A 4 -0.24 10.01 -5.58
C ARG A 4 -0.47 8.82 -4.65
N LEU A 5 -0.38 7.60 -5.16
CA LEU A 5 -0.52 6.39 -4.38
C LEU A 5 0.68 6.16 -3.44
N VAL A 6 1.90 6.46 -3.90
CA VAL A 6 3.11 6.47 -3.06
C VAL A 6 2.95 7.47 -1.93
N ASN A 7 2.61 8.73 -2.24
CA ASN A 7 2.44 9.78 -1.22
C ASN A 7 1.38 9.41 -0.18
N ALA A 8 0.23 8.87 -0.62
CA ALA A 8 -0.80 8.40 0.30
C ALA A 8 -0.33 7.23 1.18
N ALA A 9 0.45 6.30 0.61
CA ALA A 9 1.01 5.18 1.35
C ALA A 9 2.01 5.63 2.41
N THR A 10 2.92 6.55 2.05
CA THR A 10 3.93 7.08 2.96
C THR A 10 3.32 7.94 4.06
N ASP A 11 2.34 8.79 3.74
CA ASP A 11 1.65 9.63 4.75
C ASP A 11 0.96 8.77 5.81
N ILE A 12 0.26 7.72 5.39
CA ILE A 12 -0.44 6.82 6.30
C ILE A 12 0.55 5.96 7.09
N PHE A 13 1.63 5.47 6.46
CA PHE A 13 2.69 4.77 7.18
C PHE A 13 3.31 5.65 8.27
N LEU A 14 3.68 6.90 7.95
CA LEU A 14 4.25 7.83 8.94
C LEU A 14 3.26 8.10 10.08
N GLY A 15 1.96 8.11 9.80
CA GLY A 15 0.92 8.13 10.83
C GLY A 15 0.94 6.87 11.71
N ALA A 16 0.99 5.68 11.12
CA ALA A 16 1.05 4.41 11.84
C ALA A 16 2.33 4.26 12.67
N LEU A 17 3.46 4.74 12.16
CA LEU A 17 4.76 4.70 12.82
C LEU A 17 4.75 5.44 14.16
N LYS A 18 4.09 6.60 14.23
CA LYS A 18 3.95 7.39 15.47
C LYS A 18 3.22 6.65 16.61
N HIS A 19 2.54 5.55 16.29
CA HIS A 19 1.70 4.80 17.23
C HIS A 19 2.20 3.36 17.46
N THR A 20 3.39 3.01 16.98
CA THR A 20 3.97 1.67 17.15
C THR A 20 5.29 1.78 17.92
N ASP A 21 5.41 1.17 19.10
CA ASP A 21 6.67 1.18 19.88
C ASP A 21 7.66 0.08 19.41
N HIS A 22 7.24 -1.19 19.46
CA HIS A 22 8.10 -2.36 19.25
C HIS A 22 7.62 -3.29 18.12
N GLY A 23 7.40 -2.70 16.95
CA GLY A 23 6.88 -3.44 15.81
C GLY A 23 5.36 -3.58 15.85
N GLY A 24 4.71 -3.33 14.73
CA GLY A 24 3.28 -3.54 14.55
C GLY A 24 2.95 -3.77 13.09
N SER A 25 1.88 -4.52 12.85
CA SER A 25 1.35 -4.73 11.51
C SER A 25 -0.02 -4.08 11.38
N PHE A 26 -0.32 -3.54 10.21
CA PHE A 26 -1.55 -2.79 9.99
C PHE A 26 -2.18 -3.14 8.66
N LYS A 27 -3.50 -3.07 8.64
CA LYS A 27 -4.31 -3.20 7.44
C LYS A 27 -5.51 -2.28 7.54
N GLY A 28 -5.75 -1.50 6.50
CA GLY A 28 -6.83 -0.53 6.49
C GLY A 28 -7.29 -0.23 5.07
N VAL A 29 -8.52 0.25 4.96
CA VAL A 29 -9.09 0.74 3.70
C VAL A 29 -9.48 2.19 3.89
N PHE A 30 -9.10 3.04 2.94
CA PHE A 30 -9.50 4.43 2.90
C PHE A 30 -9.90 4.81 1.48
N THR A 31 -10.35 6.05 1.29
CA THR A 31 -10.78 6.55 -0.02
C THR A 31 -9.79 7.57 -0.56
N LEU A 32 -9.39 7.40 -1.81
CA LEU A 32 -8.61 8.37 -2.58
C LEU A 32 -9.46 8.87 -3.74
N ASN A 33 -9.55 10.18 -3.90
CA ASN A 33 -10.19 10.78 -5.08
C ASN A 33 -9.21 10.76 -6.26
N VAL A 34 -9.53 10.01 -7.31
CA VAL A 34 -8.76 9.91 -8.54
C VAL A 34 -9.62 10.40 -9.69
N ASP A 35 -9.22 11.51 -10.31
CA ASP A 35 -9.92 12.13 -11.44
C ASP A 35 -11.41 12.39 -11.17
N GLY A 36 -11.72 12.86 -9.95
CA GLY A 36 -13.08 13.13 -9.48
C GLY A 36 -13.88 11.90 -9.05
N VAL A 37 -13.30 10.70 -9.15
CA VAL A 37 -13.95 9.45 -8.75
C VAL A 37 -13.35 8.97 -7.41
N PRO A 38 -14.18 8.77 -6.36
CA PRO A 38 -13.71 8.16 -5.12
C PRO A 38 -13.40 6.69 -5.37
N LYS A 39 -12.17 6.28 -5.07
CA LYS A 39 -11.71 4.91 -5.20
C LYS A 39 -11.17 4.40 -3.88
N PRO A 40 -11.45 3.14 -3.52
CA PRO A 40 -10.86 2.57 -2.33
C PRO A 40 -9.35 2.37 -2.51
N VAL A 41 -8.60 2.52 -1.45
CA VAL A 41 -7.20 2.13 -1.37
C VAL A 41 -7.04 1.21 -0.17
N LEU A 42 -6.56 0.00 -0.42
CA LEU A 42 -6.14 -0.93 0.61
C LEU A 42 -4.69 -0.64 0.97
N LEU A 43 -4.41 -0.45 2.26
CA LEU A 43 -3.06 -0.45 2.81
C LEU A 43 -2.84 -1.66 3.67
N VAL A 44 -1.68 -2.28 3.48
CA VAL A 44 -1.20 -3.40 4.28
C VAL A 44 0.28 -3.17 4.53
N GLY A 45 0.73 -3.29 5.77
CA GLY A 45 2.13 -3.06 6.08
C GLY A 45 2.53 -3.48 7.49
N SER A 46 3.77 -3.15 7.80
CA SER A 46 4.37 -3.29 9.13
C SER A 46 5.30 -2.12 9.38
N ALA A 47 5.32 -1.63 10.61
CA ALA A 47 6.16 -0.52 11.04
C ALA A 47 6.87 -0.90 12.34
N HIS A 48 8.10 -0.41 12.52
CA HIS A 48 8.89 -0.64 13.72
C HIS A 48 9.34 0.70 14.32
N GLY A 49 8.59 1.24 15.29
CA GLY A 49 8.88 2.56 15.87
C GLY A 49 10.30 2.77 16.36
N SER A 50 10.90 1.80 17.06
CA SER A 50 12.27 2.00 17.57
C SER A 50 13.37 2.02 16.50
N HIS A 51 13.13 1.44 15.32
CA HIS A 51 14.05 1.50 14.17
C HIS A 51 13.60 2.51 13.12
N GLU A 52 12.40 3.08 13.32
CA GLU A 52 11.70 4.00 12.43
C GLU A 52 11.56 3.47 10.97
N ASP A 53 11.61 2.14 10.80
CA ASP A 53 11.58 1.47 9.50
C ASP A 53 10.33 0.59 9.32
N GLY A 54 10.15 0.08 8.10
CA GLY A 54 9.10 -0.86 7.79
C GLY A 54 8.72 -0.89 6.31
N GLU A 55 7.55 -1.45 6.03
CA GLU A 55 7.03 -1.53 4.67
C GLU A 55 5.54 -1.22 4.61
N VAL A 56 5.13 -0.73 3.46
CA VAL A 56 3.72 -0.50 3.15
C VAL A 56 3.43 -0.88 1.70
N ILE A 57 2.36 -1.64 1.52
CA ILE A 57 1.76 -1.98 0.24
C ILE A 57 0.46 -1.22 0.13
N ALA A 58 0.35 -0.38 -0.90
CA ALA A 58 -0.87 0.33 -1.23
C ALA A 58 -1.45 -0.20 -2.53
N VAL A 59 -2.71 -0.59 -2.50
CA VAL A 59 -3.44 -1.10 -3.67
C VAL A 59 -4.64 -0.22 -3.95
N LEU A 60 -4.66 0.43 -5.11
CA LEU A 60 -5.75 1.27 -5.58
C LEU A 60 -6.83 0.42 -6.25
N ASN A 61 -8.07 0.63 -5.82
CA ASN A 61 -9.26 -0.03 -6.33
C ASN A 61 -9.14 -1.56 -6.42
N PRO A 62 -8.76 -2.26 -5.33
CA PRO A 62 -8.64 -3.71 -5.36
C PRO A 62 -10.02 -4.37 -5.55
N ASP A 63 -10.06 -5.66 -5.81
CA ASP A 63 -11.25 -6.48 -5.56
C ASP A 63 -11.17 -7.13 -4.17
N SER A 64 -12.23 -7.85 -3.79
CA SER A 64 -12.28 -8.54 -2.50
C SER A 64 -11.20 -9.60 -2.36
N GLU A 65 -10.81 -10.27 -3.45
CA GLU A 65 -9.80 -11.33 -3.45
C GLU A 65 -8.41 -10.77 -3.05
N VAL A 66 -8.05 -9.59 -3.56
CA VAL A 66 -6.80 -8.92 -3.14
C VAL A 66 -6.84 -8.57 -1.66
N SER A 67 -7.97 -8.06 -1.17
CA SER A 67 -8.14 -7.77 0.26
C SER A 67 -8.00 -9.04 1.09
N GLU A 68 -8.57 -10.17 0.69
CA GLU A 68 -8.46 -11.43 1.46
C GLU A 68 -7.04 -12.02 1.46
N LYS A 69 -6.31 -11.87 0.35
CA LYS A 69 -4.96 -12.43 0.18
C LYS A 69 -3.85 -11.60 0.80
N LEU A 70 -3.97 -10.27 0.79
CA LEU A 70 -2.97 -9.40 1.42
C LEU A 70 -3.18 -9.36 2.94
N ARG A 71 -2.19 -9.87 3.66
CA ARG A 71 -2.17 -9.97 5.13
C ARG A 71 -1.09 -9.07 5.71
N PRO A 72 -1.38 -8.38 6.82
CA PRO A 72 -0.39 -7.53 7.49
C PRO A 72 0.73 -8.38 8.10
N GLY A 73 1.96 -7.87 8.10
CA GLY A 73 3.13 -8.54 8.68
C GLY A 73 3.67 -9.72 7.86
N VAL A 74 3.25 -9.85 6.60
CA VAL A 74 3.82 -10.83 5.66
C VAL A 74 4.82 -10.13 4.76
N ALA A 75 6.06 -10.62 4.76
CA ALA A 75 7.08 -10.17 3.83
C ALA A 75 6.76 -10.71 2.42
N TYR A 76 6.23 -9.85 1.56
CA TYR A 76 5.97 -10.21 0.19
C TYR A 76 7.17 -9.88 -0.71
N ASN A 77 7.44 -10.73 -1.69
CA ASN A 77 8.35 -10.39 -2.78
C ASN A 77 7.56 -9.84 -3.97
N GLY A 78 8.24 -9.13 -4.88
CA GLY A 78 7.56 -8.48 -6.01
C GLY A 78 6.80 -9.44 -6.93
N GLY A 79 7.27 -10.69 -7.07
CA GLY A 79 6.60 -11.72 -7.86
C GLY A 79 5.25 -12.13 -7.28
N SER A 80 5.22 -12.51 -5.99
CA SER A 80 3.99 -12.92 -5.32
C SER A 80 2.98 -11.78 -5.20
N LEU A 81 3.44 -10.54 -5.00
CA LEU A 81 2.55 -9.36 -5.03
C LEU A 81 1.89 -9.20 -6.39
N LYS A 82 2.66 -9.28 -7.48
CA LYS A 82 2.13 -9.15 -8.84
C LYS A 82 1.09 -10.21 -9.14
N GLU A 83 1.31 -11.46 -8.74
CA GLU A 83 0.33 -12.55 -8.91
C GLU A 83 -0.98 -12.30 -8.15
N ILE A 84 -0.90 -11.70 -6.97
CA ILE A 84 -2.09 -11.34 -6.18
C ILE A 84 -2.86 -10.21 -6.88
N VAL A 85 -2.17 -9.15 -7.33
CA VAL A 85 -2.84 -7.91 -7.75
C VAL A 85 -3.14 -7.80 -9.25
N ALA A 86 -2.51 -8.63 -10.10
CA ALA A 86 -2.66 -8.56 -11.55
C ALA A 86 -4.10 -8.75 -12.01
N GLY A 87 -4.64 -7.77 -12.74
CA GLY A 87 -6.04 -7.74 -13.20
C GLY A 87 -7.07 -7.43 -12.10
N ARG A 88 -6.61 -7.38 -10.85
CA ARG A 88 -7.46 -7.27 -9.67
C ARG A 88 -7.48 -5.87 -9.04
N CYS A 89 -6.58 -4.99 -9.44
CA CYS A 89 -6.56 -3.59 -9.01
C CYS A 89 -6.25 -2.63 -10.16
N ASP A 90 -6.44 -1.32 -9.95
CA ASP A 90 -6.00 -0.30 -10.90
C ASP A 90 -4.49 -0.08 -10.82
N ALA A 91 -3.94 -0.08 -9.60
CA ALA A 91 -2.51 0.06 -9.35
C ALA A 91 -2.11 -0.49 -7.99
N MET A 92 -0.83 -0.83 -7.84
CA MET A 92 -0.21 -1.17 -6.56
C MET A 92 1.18 -0.55 -6.48
N VAL A 93 1.58 -0.13 -5.28
CA VAL A 93 2.97 0.20 -4.94
C VAL A 93 3.35 -0.50 -3.66
N HIS A 94 4.59 -0.98 -3.61
CA HIS A 94 5.23 -1.54 -2.43
C HIS A 94 6.42 -0.66 -2.08
N VAL A 95 6.40 -0.07 -0.89
CA VAL A 95 7.38 0.91 -0.44
C VAL A 95 8.06 0.37 0.80
N TRP A 96 9.39 0.31 0.75
CA TRP A 96 10.24 0.14 1.92
C TRP A 96 10.60 1.51 2.49
N ILE A 97 10.56 1.61 3.81
CA ILE A 97 10.77 2.86 4.52
C ILE A 97 11.93 2.66 5.48
N ASP A 98 12.96 3.47 5.29
CA ASP A 98 14.28 3.33 5.92
C ASP A 98 14.67 4.67 6.55
N ALA A 99 14.51 4.79 7.87
CA ALA A 99 14.77 6.03 8.58
C ALA A 99 16.24 6.49 8.53
N TYR A 100 17.16 5.60 8.15
CA TYR A 100 18.59 5.90 8.11
C TYR A 100 19.03 6.55 6.78
N LYS A 101 18.11 6.75 5.83
CA LYS A 101 18.40 7.37 4.52
C LYS A 101 17.91 8.81 4.43
N SER A 102 18.65 9.62 3.68
CA SER A 102 18.24 10.99 3.33
C SER A 102 16.97 11.04 2.49
N ASP A 103 16.74 9.99 1.67
CA ASP A 103 15.46 9.70 1.04
C ASP A 103 14.96 8.36 1.64
N PRO A 104 14.04 8.41 2.62
CA PRO A 104 13.67 7.22 3.37
C PRO A 104 12.76 6.28 2.58
N PHE A 105 12.20 6.70 1.44
CA PHE A 105 11.18 5.95 0.73
C PHE A 105 11.75 5.27 -0.51
N THR A 106 11.87 3.94 -0.45
CA THR A 106 12.29 3.12 -1.59
C THR A 106 11.09 2.36 -2.16
N VAL A 107 10.67 2.69 -3.38
CA VAL A 107 9.66 1.89 -4.09
C VAL A 107 10.30 0.57 -4.54
N LEU A 108 9.91 -0.53 -3.90
CA LEU A 108 10.40 -1.87 -4.21
C LEU A 108 9.71 -2.46 -5.44
N GLU A 109 8.40 -2.28 -5.55
CA GLU A 109 7.61 -2.86 -6.63
C GLU A 109 6.42 -1.96 -7.00
N LYS A 110 5.99 -2.06 -8.26
CA LYS A 110 4.81 -1.36 -8.77
C LYS A 110 4.02 -2.20 -9.76
N TYR A 111 2.71 -1.95 -9.78
CA TYR A 111 1.80 -2.50 -10.77
C TYR A 111 0.82 -1.42 -11.24
N THR A 112 0.45 -1.48 -12.51
CA THR A 112 -0.61 -0.63 -13.08
C THR A 112 -1.36 -1.44 -14.13
N ALA A 113 -2.68 -1.47 -14.04
CA ALA A 113 -3.52 -2.11 -15.04
C ALA A 113 -3.47 -1.34 -16.37
N ARG A 114 -3.64 -2.05 -17.49
CA ARG A 114 -3.68 -1.43 -18.83
C ARG A 114 -4.91 -0.54 -19.04
N ALA A 115 -6.00 -0.79 -18.33
CA ALA A 115 -7.21 0.02 -18.32
C ALA A 115 -7.76 0.06 -16.89
N SER A 116 -8.09 1.27 -16.42
CA SER A 116 -8.77 1.43 -15.14
C SER A 116 -10.25 1.16 -15.32
N VAL A 117 -10.78 0.29 -14.48
CA VAL A 117 -12.22 0.04 -14.37
C VAL A 117 -12.80 0.89 -13.24
N GLY A 118 -14.12 1.12 -13.27
CA GLY A 118 -14.84 1.84 -12.21
C GLY A 118 -14.61 1.24 -10.81
N PRO A 119 -15.13 1.88 -9.74
CA PRO A 119 -14.91 1.42 -8.37
C PRO A 119 -15.43 -0.03 -8.18
N LYS A 120 -14.55 -0.92 -7.71
CA LYS A 120 -14.84 -2.36 -7.57
C LYS A 120 -15.58 -2.71 -6.27
N PHE A 121 -15.60 -1.81 -5.28
CA PHE A 121 -16.42 -1.93 -4.08
C PHE A 121 -16.76 -0.54 -3.50
N LYS A 122 -17.84 -0.48 -2.70
CA LYS A 122 -18.17 0.69 -1.87
C LYS A 122 -17.44 0.57 -0.53
N VAL A 123 -16.78 1.65 -0.10
CA VAL A 123 -16.20 1.80 1.25
C VAL A 123 -17.29 2.26 2.20
#